data_AF-A0A1F7T250-F1
#
_entry.id   AF-A0A1F7T250-F1
#
_cell.length_a   1.000
_cell.length_b   1.000
_cell.length_c   1.000
_cell.angle_alpha   90.00
_cell.angle_beta   90.00
_cell.angle_gamma   90.00
#
_symmetry.space_group_name_H-M   'P 1'
#
loop_
_entity.id
_entity.type
_entity.pdbx_description
1 polymer ?
#
loop_
_entity_poly.entity_id
_entity_poly.type
_entity_poly.pdbx_seq_one_letter_code
_entity_poly.pdbx_strand_id
1 'polypeptide(L)'
;MLDVLEYICENIDPSLNFRVYLCRDAMCNTCFAKVNGKSRLTCLERVPEGGELVIEPAGNFGLIRDLMVNYSRHSSERQAG
;
A
#
# COMPACT_ATOMS: atom_id res chain seq x y z
N MET A 1 6.54 -0.67 -8.07
CA MET A 1 5.34 -1.51 -7.87
C MET A 1 4.06 -0.68 -7.96
N LEU A 2 4.07 0.56 -7.46
CA LEU A 2 2.95 1.48 -7.60
C LEU A 2 2.43 1.60 -9.05
N ASP A 3 3.32 1.62 -10.06
CA ASP A 3 2.92 1.71 -11.47
C ASP A 3 2.07 0.50 -11.93
N VAL A 4 2.22 -0.67 -11.30
CA VAL A 4 1.37 -1.85 -11.60
C VAL A 4 -0.05 -1.64 -11.08
N LEU A 5 -0.20 -1.08 -9.88
CA LEU A 5 -1.51 -0.76 -9.32
C LEU A 5 -2.20 0.35 -10.13
N GLU A 6 -1.44 1.35 -10.56
CA GLU A 6 -1.91 2.39 -11.48
C GLU A 6 -2.38 1.77 -12.80
N TYR A 7 -1.58 0.89 -13.41
CA TYR A 7 -1.95 0.20 -14.65
C TYR A 7 -3.23 -0.63 -14.50
N ILE A 8 -3.38 -1.39 -13.40
CA ILE A 8 -4.59 -2.18 -13.14
C ILE A 8 -5.81 -1.26 -13.05
N CYS A 9 -5.72 -0.17 -12.28
CA CYS A 9 -6.82 0.78 -12.14
C CYS A 9 -7.19 1.44 -13.47
N GLU A 10 -6.20 1.82 -14.27
CA GLU A 10 -6.42 2.53 -15.54
C GLU A 10 -6.92 1.61 -16.66
N ASN A 11 -6.51 0.35 -16.69
CA ASN A 11 -6.68 -0.52 -17.87
C ASN A 11 -7.49 -1.79 -17.62
N ILE A 12 -7.65 -2.24 -16.37
CA ILE A 12 -8.22 -3.55 -16.05
C ILE A 12 -9.43 -3.43 -15.15
N ASP A 13 -9.27 -2.81 -13.97
CA ASP A 13 -10.31 -2.66 -12.97
C ASP A 13 -10.27 -1.25 -12.32
N PRO A 14 -11.02 -0.29 -12.87
CA PRO A 14 -11.13 1.07 -12.33
C PRO A 14 -11.79 1.15 -10.95
N SER A 15 -12.35 0.05 -10.44
CA SER A 15 -12.95 0.02 -9.11
C SER A 15 -11.92 -0.21 -8.00
N LEU A 16 -10.68 -0.60 -8.34
CA LEU A 16 -9.61 -0.86 -7.39
C LEU A 16 -9.20 0.39 -6.59
N ASN A 17 -9.32 0.31 -5.27
CA ASN A 17 -9.00 1.41 -4.38
C ASN A 17 -7.62 1.25 -3.71
N PHE A 18 -6.74 2.21 -3.95
CA PHE A 18 -5.44 2.29 -3.28
C PHE A 18 -4.99 3.74 -3.14
N ARG A 19 -4.00 4.00 -2.28
CA ARG A 19 -3.44 5.34 -2.15
C ARG A 19 -2.34 5.57 -3.18
N VAL A 20 -2.60 6.50 -4.10
CA VAL A 20 -1.62 7.05 -5.04
C VAL A 20 -1.05 8.33 -4.42
N TYR A 21 0.20 8.31 -3.95
CA TYR A 21 0.92 9.54 -3.63
C TYR A 21 2.19 9.62 -4.48
N LEU A 22 2.33 10.75 -5.17
CA LEU A 22 3.39 11.04 -6.12
C LEU A 22 4.77 11.27 -5.48
N CYS A 23 4.89 11.20 -4.15
CA CYS A 23 6.16 11.51 -3.50
C CYS A 23 7.30 10.62 -4.03
N ARG A 24 7.00 9.36 -4.37
CA ARG A 24 7.88 8.35 -5.02
C ARG A 24 9.30 8.21 -4.42
N ASP A 25 9.52 8.78 -3.24
CA ASP A 25 10.83 8.89 -2.58
C ASP A 25 10.69 8.68 -1.06
N ALA A 26 9.71 7.88 -0.63
CA ALA A 26 9.40 7.49 0.75
C ALA A 26 9.12 8.61 1.78
N MET A 27 9.21 9.88 1.42
CA MET A 27 9.00 10.99 2.36
C MET A 27 7.58 11.06 2.93
N CYS A 28 6.58 10.60 2.16
CA CYS A 28 5.19 10.65 2.57
C CYS A 28 4.74 9.46 3.43
N ASN A 29 5.43 8.31 3.38
CA ASN A 29 5.09 7.10 4.15
C ASN A 29 3.63 6.62 4.01
N THR A 30 2.96 6.91 2.88
CA THR A 30 1.55 6.54 2.66
C THR A 30 1.36 5.40 1.65
N CYS A 31 2.44 4.96 0.99
CA CYS A 31 2.43 3.88 0.00
C CYS A 31 2.67 2.50 0.68
N PHE A 32 2.32 2.35 1.97
CA PHE A 32 2.53 1.10 2.69
C PHE A 32 1.55 0.02 2.23
N ALA A 33 2.07 -1.15 1.95
CA ALA A 33 1.30 -2.37 1.70
C ALA A 33 2.09 -3.59 2.18
N LYS A 34 1.41 -4.73 2.26
CA LYS A 34 2.06 -6.02 2.50
C LYS A 34 2.23 -6.70 1.15
N VAL A 35 3.49 -6.88 0.75
CA VAL A 35 3.89 -7.46 -0.52
C VAL A 35 4.49 -8.83 -0.23
N ASN A 36 3.86 -9.90 -0.74
CA ASN A 36 4.25 -11.28 -0.47
C ASN A 36 4.46 -11.54 1.04
N GLY A 37 3.52 -11.06 1.86
CA GLY A 37 3.56 -11.22 3.31
C GLY A 37 4.49 -10.25 4.06
N LYS A 38 5.21 -9.34 3.39
CA LYS A 38 6.13 -8.40 4.05
C LYS A 38 5.69 -6.94 3.91
N SER A 39 5.71 -6.17 4.99
CA SER A 39 5.42 -4.74 4.95
C SER A 39 6.49 -4.00 4.13
N ARG A 40 6.06 -3.25 3.11
CA ARG A 40 6.90 -2.52 2.16
C ARG A 40 6.27 -1.18 1.80
N LEU A 41 7.11 -0.27 1.29
CA LEU A 41 6.68 0.93 0.59
C LEU A 41 6.62 0.61 -0.91
N THR A 42 5.42 0.49 -1.47
CA THR A 42 5.22 0.07 -2.88
C THR A 42 5.81 1.05 -3.89
N CYS A 43 6.07 2.28 -3.47
CA CYS A 43 6.73 3.32 -4.26
C CYS A 43 8.25 3.13 -4.38
N LEU A 44 8.89 2.37 -3.49
CA LEU A 44 10.31 1.99 -3.60
C LEU A 44 10.51 0.52 -4.01
N GLU A 45 9.48 -0.32 -3.86
CA GLU A 45 9.58 -1.74 -4.13
C GLU A 45 9.54 -2.04 -5.65
N ARG A 46 10.50 -2.87 -6.10
CA ARG A 46 10.52 -3.41 -7.46
C ARG A 46 9.51 -4.55 -7.59
N VAL A 47 8.95 -4.68 -8.79
CA VAL A 47 8.13 -5.84 -9.13
C VAL A 47 9.08 -7.01 -9.37
N PRO A 48 8.92 -8.16 -8.68
CA PRO A 48 9.76 -9.33 -8.93
C PRO A 48 9.54 -9.85 -10.35
N GLU A 49 10.60 -10.40 -10.96
CA GLU A 49 10.52 -11.01 -12.28
C GLU A 49 9.88 -12.41 -12.17
N GLY A 50 8.65 -12.52 -12.65
CA GLY A 50 7.90 -13.77 -12.67
C GLY A 50 7.36 -14.20 -11.31
N GLY A 51 6.51 -15.23 -11.35
CA GLY A 51 5.81 -15.74 -10.17
C GLY A 51 4.55 -14.94 -9.82
N GLU A 52 3.91 -15.36 -8.73
CA GLU A 52 2.71 -14.72 -8.20
C GLU A 52 3.09 -13.56 -7.27
N LEU A 53 2.46 -12.41 -7.48
CA LEU A 53 2.61 -11.24 -6.64
C LEU A 53 1.33 -11.02 -5.83
N VAL A 54 1.42 -11.19 -4.52
CA VAL A 54 0.30 -10.96 -3.60
C VAL A 54 0.50 -9.61 -2.91
N ILE A 55 -0.46 -8.71 -3.09
CA ILE A 55 -0.50 -7.41 -2.43
C ILE A 55 -1.72 -7.37 -1.52
N GLU A 56 -1.47 -7.10 -0.24
CA GLU A 56 -2.50 -6.97 0.80
C GLU A 56 -2.42 -5.56 1.43
N PRO A 57 -3.51 -5.04 2.01
CA PRO A 57 -3.49 -3.78 2.74
C PRO A 57 -2.49 -3.82 3.90
N ALA A 58 -2.00 -2.65 4.30
CA ALA A 58 -1.09 -2.55 5.43
C ALA A 58 -1.80 -2.95 6.74
N GLY A 59 -1.39 -4.08 7.32
CA GLY A 59 -2.09 -4.73 8.44
C GLY A 59 -2.10 -3.98 9.77
N ASN A 60 -1.28 -2.93 9.93
CA ASN A 60 -1.22 -2.13 11.16
C ASN A 60 -2.22 -0.97 11.19
N PHE A 61 -3.04 -0.83 10.15
CA PHE A 61 -3.98 0.28 9.98
C PHE A 61 -5.40 -0.23 9.79
N GLY A 62 -6.39 0.60 10.13
CA GLY A 62 -7.79 0.27 9.89
C GLY A 62 -8.08 0.17 8.39
N LEU A 63 -8.52 -0.99 7.91
CA LEU A 63 -8.93 -1.20 6.52
C LEU A 63 -10.14 -0.33 6.18
N ILE A 64 -10.06 0.44 5.10
CA ILE A 64 -11.18 1.23 4.57
C ILE A 64 -11.86 0.44 3.45
N ARG A 65 -11.08 0.09 2.41
CA ARG A 65 -11.54 -0.66 1.22
C ARG A 65 -10.31 -1.10 0.41
N ASP A 66 -10.33 -2.32 -0.14
CA ASP A 66 -9.27 -2.89 -0.99
C ASP A 66 -7.87 -2.73 -0.37
N LEU A 67 -7.03 -1.85 -0.92
CA LEU A 67 -5.68 -1.53 -0.41
C LEU A 67 -5.64 -0.19 0.35
N MET A 68 -6.75 0.54 0.44
CA MET A 68 -6.85 1.76 1.25
C MET A 68 -7.01 1.44 2.73
N VAL A 69 -6.11 2.02 3.51
CA VAL A 69 -6.17 1.99 4.97
C VAL A 69 -6.22 3.40 5.55
N ASN A 70 -6.65 3.50 6.80
CA ASN A 70 -6.70 4.74 7.55
C ASN A 70 -5.34 5.02 8.20
N TYR A 71 -4.60 5.99 7.63
CA TYR A 71 -3.32 6.47 8.13
C TYR A 71 -3.45 7.53 9.23
N SER A 72 -4.67 7.89 9.64
CA SER A 72 -4.87 8.85 10.72
C SER A 72 -4.29 8.29 12.00
N ARG A 73 -3.26 8.95 12.50
CA ARG A 73 -2.71 8.68 13.83
C ARG A 73 -3.74 9.17 14.84
N HIS A 74 -4.56 8.29 15.40
CA HIS A 74 -5.19 8.60 16.68
C HIS A 74 -4.06 8.70 17.71
N SER A 75 -3.64 9.92 18.03
CA SER A 75 -2.89 10.21 19.24
C SER A 75 -3.84 10.07 20.43
N SER A 76 -4.16 8.84 20.81
CA SER A 76 -4.70 8.50 22.13
C SER A 76 -4.37 7.04 22.39
N GLU A 77 -3.64 6.82 23.48
CA GLU A 77 -3.50 5.54 24.20
C GLU A 77 -2.47 4.52 23.67
N ARG A 78 -1.27 4.64 24.28
CA ARG A 78 -0.46 3.55 24.83
C ARG A 78 -0.31 2.29 23.96
N GLN A 79 0.79 2.20 23.23
CA GLN A 79 1.47 0.91 23.12
C GLN A 79 2.45 0.81 24.28
N ALA A 80 2.10 -0.09 25.19
CA ALA A 80 2.89 -0.49 26.34
C ALA A 80 4.27 -1.02 25.91
N GLY A 81 5.27 -0.58 26.66
CA GLY A 81 6.58 -1.22 26.84
C GLY A 81 7.01 -0.89 28.26
#